data_AF-A0A098M4P8-F1
#
_entry.id   AF-A0A098M4P8-F1
#
_cell.length_a   1.000
_cell.length_b   1.000
_cell.length_c   1.000
_cell.angle_alpha   90.00
_cell.angle_beta   90.00
_cell.angle_gamma   90.00
#
_symmetry.space_group_name_H-M   'P 1'
#
loop_
_entity.id
_entity.type
_entity.pdbx_description
1 polymer ?
#
loop_
_entity_poly.entity_id
_entity_poly.type
_entity_poly.pdbx_seq_one_letter_code
_entity_poly.pdbx_strand_id
1 'polypeptide(L)'
;MDSQYPYLLKYVIKDELLQQLVSVNRGTSWSMIDYELLPKASFYYARKFFHPILLSIDHEPGEPLKLWVVNDTLDSYQGKVIIQVITFDGTEVYRRDWVAEVTSNQAVFLGQAEEGEIINGNLPEQVIVKVSAEGSAAPDNYYYLRDPKDLLLQNSQLEVVADEELQTVTIKAGSILARMVKIDLPQGRIRLSDNYFDLLPKEERTIKVSHRDGTHVFFAELSVSTFN
;
A
#
# COMPACT_ATOMS: atom_id res chain seq x y z
N MET A 1 20.22 -11.07 29.61
CA MET A 1 19.77 -12.43 29.93
C MET A 1 18.26 -12.39 29.96
N ASP A 2 17.48 -12.79 28.97
CA ASP A 2 17.75 -13.31 27.63
C ASP A 2 16.65 -12.76 26.73
N SER A 3 17.06 -12.25 25.56
CA SER A 3 16.17 -12.10 24.42
C SER A 3 15.87 -13.51 23.90
N GLN A 4 14.66 -14.00 24.11
CA GLN A 4 14.20 -15.21 23.46
C GLN A 4 12.76 -14.98 23.00
N TYR A 5 12.51 -15.31 21.73
CA TYR A 5 11.22 -15.27 21.01
C TYR A 5 10.85 -13.97 20.27
N PRO A 6 11.61 -13.57 19.23
CA PRO A 6 11.10 -12.66 18.19
C PRO A 6 10.08 -13.34 17.23
N TYR A 7 9.66 -14.59 17.48
CA TYR A 7 8.82 -15.38 16.54
C TYR A 7 7.30 -15.28 16.79
N LEU A 8 6.84 -14.35 17.63
CA LEU A 8 5.54 -14.52 18.28
C LEU A 8 4.32 -14.13 17.44
N LEU A 9 4.39 -13.22 16.47
CA LEU A 9 3.16 -12.73 15.84
C LEU A 9 2.39 -13.83 15.07
N LYS A 10 3.08 -14.61 14.22
CA LYS A 10 2.45 -15.63 13.36
C LYS A 10 2.05 -16.92 14.10
N TYR A 11 2.68 -17.23 15.23
CA TYR A 11 2.32 -18.42 16.02
C TYR A 11 1.23 -18.13 17.07
N VAL A 12 1.03 -16.85 17.44
CA VAL A 12 -0.06 -16.42 18.32
C VAL A 12 -1.35 -16.20 17.52
N ILE A 13 -1.27 -15.60 16.33
CA ILE A 13 -2.39 -15.42 15.40
C ILE A 13 -2.08 -16.24 14.15
N LYS A 14 -2.80 -17.36 13.96
CA LYS A 14 -2.57 -18.30 12.86
C LYS A 14 -3.26 -17.90 11.57
N ASP A 15 -4.47 -17.34 11.70
CA ASP A 15 -5.34 -17.01 10.59
C ASP A 15 -6.09 -15.70 10.92
N GLU A 16 -6.41 -14.95 9.88
CA GLU A 16 -7.29 -13.78 9.96
C GLU A 16 -8.45 -13.92 8.97
N LEU A 17 -9.66 -13.62 9.42
CA LEU A 17 -10.86 -13.65 8.59
C LEU A 17 -11.49 -12.27 8.55
N LEU A 18 -11.39 -11.60 7.39
CA LEU A 18 -12.03 -10.31 7.16
C LEU A 18 -13.54 -10.51 6.95
N GLN A 19 -14.35 -9.89 7.81
CA GLN A 19 -15.80 -9.83 7.66
C GLN A 19 -16.18 -8.51 6.98
N GLN A 20 -16.79 -8.46 5.78
CA GLN A 20 -17.26 -9.54 4.89
C GLN A 20 -16.65 -9.38 3.47
N LEU A 21 -16.64 -10.44 2.65
CA LEU A 21 -16.13 -10.35 1.28
C LEU A 21 -17.09 -9.62 0.32
N VAL A 22 -18.36 -10.03 0.23
CA VAL A 22 -19.34 -9.53 -0.77
C VAL A 22 -20.66 -9.10 -0.12
N SER A 23 -21.29 -8.04 -0.64
CA SER A 23 -22.66 -7.62 -0.28
C SER A 23 -23.73 -8.39 -1.05
N VAL A 24 -24.84 -8.71 -0.38
CA VAL A 24 -26.01 -9.39 -0.99
C VAL A 24 -27.04 -8.40 -1.53
N ASN A 25 -27.03 -7.14 -1.09
CA ASN A 25 -27.92 -6.08 -1.54
C ASN A 25 -27.18 -4.73 -1.70
N ARG A 26 -27.83 -3.78 -2.37
CA ARG A 26 -27.34 -2.38 -2.40
C ARG A 26 -27.53 -1.77 -1.02
N GLY A 27 -26.46 -1.20 -0.47
CA GLY A 27 -26.47 -0.56 0.85
C GLY A 27 -25.09 -0.54 1.50
N THR A 28 -25.03 0.00 2.71
CA THR A 28 -23.81 0.03 3.52
C THR A 28 -23.60 -1.32 4.21
N SER A 29 -22.39 -1.86 4.08
CA SER A 29 -21.97 -3.11 4.72
C SER A 29 -20.44 -3.10 4.89
N TRP A 30 -19.92 -4.05 5.68
CA TRP A 30 -18.48 -4.34 5.79
C TRP A 30 -17.91 -5.08 4.57
N SER A 31 -18.62 -5.15 3.44
CA SER A 31 -18.14 -5.89 2.29
C SER A 31 -16.91 -5.22 1.66
N MET A 32 -15.92 -6.00 1.23
CA MET A 32 -14.82 -5.51 0.40
C MET A 32 -15.23 -5.34 -1.07
N ILE A 33 -16.22 -6.11 -1.52
CA ILE A 33 -16.82 -6.06 -2.85
C ILE A 33 -18.31 -5.75 -2.69
N ASP A 34 -18.83 -4.77 -3.41
CA ASP A 34 -20.24 -4.42 -3.32
C ASP A 34 -21.16 -5.38 -4.11
N TYR A 35 -22.47 -5.07 -4.11
CA TYR A 35 -23.49 -5.86 -4.81
C TYR A 35 -23.30 -5.88 -6.34
N GLU A 36 -22.73 -4.82 -6.91
CA GLU A 36 -22.46 -4.70 -8.35
C GLU A 36 -21.11 -5.31 -8.74
N LEU A 37 -20.46 -5.97 -7.78
CA LEU A 37 -19.16 -6.61 -7.90
C LEU A 37 -18.02 -5.62 -8.13
N LEU A 38 -18.19 -4.38 -7.65
CA LEU A 38 -17.15 -3.36 -7.66
C LEU A 38 -16.29 -3.51 -6.40
N PRO A 39 -14.96 -3.68 -6.55
CA PRO A 39 -14.07 -3.72 -5.39
C PRO A 39 -13.94 -2.34 -4.73
N LYS A 40 -14.11 -2.28 -3.41
CA LYS A 40 -13.86 -1.08 -2.59
C LYS A 40 -12.38 -0.98 -2.24
N ALA A 41 -11.97 0.15 -1.65
CA ALA A 41 -10.60 0.37 -1.18
C ALA A 41 -10.04 -0.82 -0.39
N SER A 42 -10.80 -1.35 0.57
CA SER A 42 -10.39 -2.49 1.41
C SER A 42 -10.01 -3.74 0.61
N PHE A 43 -10.61 -3.99 -0.56
CA PHE A 43 -10.20 -5.10 -1.42
C PHE A 43 -8.76 -4.92 -1.97
N TYR A 44 -8.42 -3.71 -2.42
CA TYR A 44 -7.08 -3.42 -2.95
C TYR A 44 -6.02 -3.46 -1.85
N TYR A 45 -6.33 -2.96 -0.65
CA TYR A 45 -5.46 -3.11 0.51
C TYR A 45 -5.31 -4.57 0.95
N ALA A 46 -6.38 -5.37 0.93
CA ALA A 46 -6.32 -6.79 1.27
C ALA A 46 -5.40 -7.57 0.32
N ARG A 47 -5.32 -7.21 -0.97
CA ARG A 47 -4.37 -7.82 -1.90
C ARG A 47 -2.91 -7.58 -1.51
N LYS A 48 -2.59 -6.43 -0.92
CA LYS A 48 -1.25 -6.14 -0.40
C LYS A 48 -1.01 -6.86 0.94
N PHE A 49 -1.99 -6.81 1.83
CA PHE A 49 -1.93 -7.41 3.16
C PHE A 49 -1.76 -8.93 3.10
N PHE A 50 -2.48 -9.62 2.20
CA PHE A 50 -2.35 -11.07 2.00
C PHE A 50 -1.30 -11.46 0.95
N HIS A 51 -0.35 -10.57 0.64
CA HIS A 51 0.74 -10.94 -0.24
C HIS A 51 1.61 -12.02 0.44
N PRO A 52 1.99 -13.12 -0.23
CA PRO A 52 2.69 -14.24 0.41
C PRO A 52 4.02 -13.87 1.08
N ILE A 53 4.67 -12.81 0.61
CA ILE A 53 5.77 -12.15 1.30
C ILE A 53 5.29 -10.76 1.68
N LEU A 54 5.10 -10.49 2.97
CA LEU A 54 4.57 -9.24 3.48
C LEU A 54 5.66 -8.48 4.25
N LEU A 55 5.84 -7.21 3.90
CA LEU A 55 6.68 -6.27 4.63
C LEU A 55 5.78 -5.43 5.54
N SER A 56 6.02 -5.49 6.85
CA SER A 56 5.20 -4.83 7.85
C SER A 56 6.02 -3.94 8.78
N ILE A 57 5.47 -2.77 9.13
CA ILE A 57 5.97 -1.93 10.21
C ILE A 57 4.93 -1.91 11.32
N ASP A 58 5.39 -2.20 12.53
CA ASP A 58 4.66 -1.95 13.78
C ASP A 58 5.19 -0.63 14.37
N HIS A 59 4.30 0.35 14.52
CA HIS A 59 4.63 1.71 14.95
C HIS A 59 3.43 2.37 15.62
N GLU A 60 3.71 3.04 16.73
CA GLU A 60 2.81 3.97 17.41
C GLU A 60 3.51 5.35 17.47
N PRO A 61 2.78 6.47 17.45
CA PRO A 61 3.38 7.81 17.46
C PRO A 61 4.42 8.00 18.57
N GLY A 62 5.66 8.34 18.19
CA GLY A 62 6.78 8.53 19.12
C GLY A 62 7.50 7.24 19.54
N GLU A 63 7.04 6.07 19.11
CA GLU A 63 7.77 4.80 19.27
C GLU A 63 8.69 4.51 18.07
N PRO A 64 9.67 3.61 18.23
CA PRO A 64 10.49 3.13 17.12
C PRO A 64 9.65 2.36 16.09
N LEU A 65 10.03 2.44 14.82
CA LEU A 65 9.43 1.66 13.75
C LEU A 65 10.03 0.26 13.77
N LYS A 66 9.23 -0.75 14.11
CA LYS A 66 9.64 -2.15 14.20
C LYS A 66 9.34 -2.84 12.88
N LEU A 67 10.40 -3.24 12.16
CA LEU A 67 10.30 -3.86 10.84
C LEU A 67 10.16 -5.38 10.96
N TRP A 68 9.13 -5.91 10.32
CA TRP A 68 8.82 -7.33 10.23
C TRP A 68 8.73 -7.79 8.78
N VAL A 69 9.12 -9.03 8.55
CA VAL A 69 8.86 -9.75 7.28
C VAL A 69 8.13 -11.03 7.58
N VAL A 70 7.02 -11.24 6.88
CA VAL A 70 6.25 -12.48 6.92
C VAL A 70 6.45 -13.20 5.59
N ASN A 71 6.77 -14.49 5.66
CA ASN A 71 6.86 -15.39 4.53
C ASN A 71 5.86 -16.53 4.72
N ASP A 72 4.80 -16.54 3.93
CA ASP A 72 3.76 -17.57 3.88
C ASP A 72 3.99 -18.60 2.76
N THR A 73 5.14 -18.51 2.07
CA THR A 73 5.53 -19.47 1.05
C THR A 73 6.20 -20.71 1.65
N LEU A 74 6.34 -21.76 0.83
CA LEU A 74 7.07 -22.98 1.18
C LEU A 74 8.59 -22.84 1.00
N ASP A 75 9.03 -21.79 0.31
CA ASP A 75 10.44 -21.52 0.03
C ASP A 75 11.00 -20.49 1.01
N SER A 76 12.31 -20.46 1.19
CA SER A 76 12.96 -19.40 1.95
C SER A 76 13.04 -18.11 1.13
N TYR A 77 12.73 -16.98 1.75
CA TYR A 77 12.99 -15.66 1.21
C TYR A 77 14.36 -15.15 1.69
N GLN A 78 15.20 -14.72 0.76
CA GLN A 78 16.47 -14.05 1.02
C GLN A 78 16.58 -12.81 0.16
N GLY A 79 16.89 -11.67 0.75
CA GLY A 79 17.01 -10.41 0.03
C GLY A 79 17.23 -9.22 0.95
N LYS A 80 17.15 -8.02 0.40
CA LYS A 80 17.18 -6.78 1.19
C LYS A 80 15.79 -6.19 1.31
N VAL A 81 15.47 -5.72 2.51
CA VAL A 81 14.33 -4.86 2.77
C VAL A 81 14.84 -3.46 3.03
N ILE A 82 14.26 -2.48 2.33
CA ILE A 82 14.71 -1.09 2.32
C ILE A 82 13.59 -0.25 2.95
N ILE A 83 13.92 0.51 4.00
CA ILE A 83 13.07 1.59 4.49
C ILE A 83 13.61 2.90 3.93
N GLN A 84 12.73 3.68 3.32
CA GLN A 84 12.97 5.05 2.91
C GLN A 84 11.99 5.96 3.65
N VAL A 85 12.45 7.09 4.16
CA VAL A 85 11.57 8.16 4.63
C VAL A 85 11.68 9.31 3.65
N ILE A 86 10.54 9.73 3.15
CA ILE A 86 10.43 10.69 2.07
C ILE A 86 9.46 11.78 2.54
N THR A 87 9.84 13.03 2.42
CA THR A 87 8.92 14.16 2.64
C THR A 87 7.83 14.16 1.57
N PHE A 88 6.68 14.77 1.84
CA PHE A 88 5.58 14.81 0.87
C PHE A 88 5.90 15.56 -0.43
N ASP A 89 6.97 16.37 -0.47
CA ASP A 89 7.49 17.01 -1.68
C ASP A 89 8.55 16.16 -2.43
N GLY A 90 8.90 14.99 -1.90
CA GLY A 90 9.67 13.96 -2.60
C GLY A 90 11.14 13.89 -2.21
N THR A 91 11.57 14.63 -1.19
CA THR A 91 12.95 14.56 -0.70
C THR A 91 13.13 13.33 0.19
N GLU A 92 14.03 12.42 -0.19
CA GLU A 92 14.45 11.32 0.68
C GLU A 92 15.32 11.89 1.82
N VAL A 93 14.87 11.69 3.06
CA VAL A 93 15.55 12.22 4.26
C VAL A 93 16.22 11.13 5.09
N TYR A 94 15.83 9.87 4.86
CA TYR A 94 16.43 8.70 5.49
C TYR A 94 16.31 7.49 4.57
N ARG A 95 17.34 6.64 4.61
CA ARG A 95 17.34 5.34 3.96
C ARG A 95 18.17 4.34 4.75
N ARG A 96 17.63 3.14 4.92
CA ARG A 96 18.35 2.03 5.54
C ARG A 96 17.93 0.71 4.93
N ASP A 97 18.90 -0.18 4.81
CA ASP A 97 18.73 -1.52 4.27
C ASP A 97 18.92 -2.56 5.39
N TRP A 98 18.05 -3.58 5.42
CA TRP A 98 18.18 -4.76 6.26
C TRP A 98 18.31 -6.00 5.39
N VAL A 99 19.26 -6.86 5.73
CA VAL A 99 19.33 -8.20 5.14
C VAL A 99 18.23 -9.05 5.78
N ALA A 100 17.38 -9.62 4.95
CA ALA A 100 16.28 -10.47 5.36
C ALA A 100 16.56 -11.92 4.94
N GLU A 101 16.55 -12.82 5.93
CA GLU A 101 16.58 -14.26 5.73
C GLU A 101 15.40 -14.87 6.47
N VAL A 102 14.35 -15.21 5.73
CA VAL A 102 13.08 -15.65 6.31
C VAL A 102 12.74 -17.02 5.75
N THR A 103 12.82 -18.04 6.60
CA THR A 103 12.46 -19.40 6.20
C THR A 103 10.97 -19.53 5.91
N SER A 104 10.58 -20.64 5.28
CA SER A 104 9.20 -20.93 4.91
C SER A 104 8.24 -20.80 6.09
N ASN A 105 7.07 -20.21 5.86
CA ASN A 105 6.00 -20.10 6.85
C ASN A 105 6.38 -19.39 8.17
N GLN A 106 7.26 -18.40 8.14
CA GLN A 106 7.68 -17.65 9.34
C GLN A 106 7.44 -16.15 9.25
N ALA A 107 7.33 -15.51 10.43
CA ALA A 107 7.47 -14.07 10.59
C ALA A 107 8.76 -13.79 11.37
N VAL A 108 9.55 -12.84 10.89
CA VAL A 108 10.85 -12.47 11.46
C VAL A 108 10.90 -10.96 11.69
N PHE A 109 11.26 -10.58 12.91
CA PHE A 109 11.65 -9.20 13.25
C PHE A 109 13.04 -8.94 12.68
N LEU A 110 13.16 -7.99 11.76
CA LEU A 110 14.45 -7.63 11.15
C LEU A 110 15.22 -6.57 11.94
N GLY A 111 14.51 -5.74 12.70
CA GLY A 111 15.10 -4.67 13.49
C GLY A 111 14.16 -3.48 13.62
N GLN A 112 14.68 -2.39 14.20
CA GLN A 112 13.94 -1.15 14.37
C GLN A 112 14.77 0.07 13.99
N ALA A 113 14.09 1.18 13.75
CA ALA A 113 14.69 2.51 13.61
C ALA A 113 13.90 3.52 14.45
N GLU A 114 14.61 4.40 15.17
CA GLU A 114 13.98 5.37 16.06
C GLU A 114 13.28 6.46 15.25
N GLU A 115 12.05 6.86 15.64
CA GLU A 115 11.29 7.87 14.88
C GLU A 115 12.10 9.17 14.68
N GLY A 116 12.75 9.64 15.75
CA GLY A 116 13.59 10.85 15.70
C GLY A 116 14.80 10.73 14.78
N GLU A 117 15.35 9.53 14.60
CA GLU A 117 16.45 9.27 13.66
C GLU A 117 15.93 9.36 12.22
N ILE A 118 14.83 8.68 11.91
CA ILE A 118 14.37 8.53 10.53
C ILE A 118 13.72 9.79 9.95
N ILE A 119 13.15 10.65 10.80
CA ILE A 119 12.58 11.93 10.34
C ILE A 119 13.67 12.99 10.09
N ASN A 120 14.87 12.78 10.63
CA ASN A 120 16.05 13.63 10.39
C ASN A 120 15.76 15.14 10.52
N GLY A 121 15.06 15.53 11.60
CA GLY A 121 14.69 16.92 11.89
C GLY A 121 13.43 17.44 11.18
N ASN A 122 12.78 16.65 10.33
CA ASN A 122 11.47 16.97 9.74
C ASN A 122 10.33 16.69 10.72
N LEU A 123 9.15 17.22 10.39
CA LEU A 123 7.93 16.91 11.12
C LEU A 123 7.38 15.54 10.70
N PRO A 124 6.97 14.67 11.65
CA PRO A 124 6.39 13.36 11.34
C PRO A 124 5.08 13.46 10.54
N GLU A 125 4.38 14.59 10.62
CA GLU A 125 3.18 14.91 9.85
C GLU A 125 3.45 15.22 8.37
N GLN A 126 4.72 15.36 7.96
CA GLN A 126 5.14 15.78 6.62
C GLN A 126 5.93 14.72 5.84
N VAL A 127 6.03 13.52 6.39
CA VAL A 127 6.80 12.42 5.80
C VAL A 127 5.95 11.18 5.61
N ILE A 128 6.33 10.38 4.62
CA ILE A 128 5.85 9.04 4.36
C ILE A 128 7.01 8.07 4.48
N VAL A 129 6.76 6.92 5.10
CA VAL A 129 7.71 5.83 5.18
C VAL A 129 7.36 4.81 4.11
N LYS A 130 8.29 4.52 3.22
CA LYS A 130 8.18 3.49 2.19
C LYS A 130 9.01 2.29 2.60
N VAL A 131 8.42 1.11 2.56
CA VAL A 131 9.09 -0.18 2.75
C VAL A 131 9.01 -0.97 1.47
N SER A 132 10.16 -1.42 0.97
CA SER A 132 10.26 -2.16 -0.29
C SER A 132 11.22 -3.34 -0.17
N ALA A 133 10.98 -4.37 -0.98
CA ALA A 133 11.90 -5.50 -1.14
C ALA A 133 12.74 -5.31 -2.41
N GLU A 134 14.05 -5.54 -2.30
CA GLU A 134 14.95 -5.59 -3.46
C GLU A 134 14.45 -6.64 -4.47
N GLY A 135 14.46 -6.30 -5.76
CA GLY A 135 13.95 -7.18 -6.81
C GLY A 135 12.43 -7.36 -6.84
N SER A 136 11.67 -6.56 -6.08
CA SER A 136 10.20 -6.55 -6.08
C SER A 136 9.56 -7.89 -5.68
N ALA A 137 10.22 -8.64 -4.79
CA ALA A 137 9.70 -9.88 -4.23
C ALA A 137 8.41 -9.70 -3.41
N ALA A 138 8.14 -8.47 -2.96
CA ALA A 138 6.91 -8.05 -2.29
C ALA A 138 6.49 -6.67 -2.81
N PRO A 139 5.18 -6.34 -2.77
CA PRO A 139 4.71 -5.00 -3.12
C PRO A 139 5.22 -3.97 -2.11
N ASP A 140 5.45 -2.75 -2.60
CA ASP A 140 5.78 -1.61 -1.74
C ASP A 140 4.64 -1.34 -0.75
N ASN A 141 5.03 -1.00 0.48
CA ASN A 141 4.11 -0.64 1.55
C ASN A 141 4.43 0.75 2.09
N TYR A 142 3.40 1.53 2.37
CA TYR A 142 3.50 2.92 2.78
C TYR A 142 2.90 3.13 4.16
N TYR A 143 3.62 3.83 5.03
CA TYR A 143 3.21 4.12 6.38
C TYR A 143 3.27 5.62 6.63
N TYR A 144 2.27 6.12 7.33
CA TYR A 144 2.19 7.48 7.81
C TYR A 144 2.43 7.46 9.31
N LEU A 145 3.28 8.34 9.82
CA LEU A 145 3.66 8.33 11.24
C LEU A 145 2.56 8.91 12.15
N ARG A 146 1.52 9.50 11.57
CA ARG A 146 0.41 10.15 12.28
C ARG A 146 -0.91 9.84 11.59
N ASP A 147 -2.00 10.07 12.33
CA ASP A 147 -3.36 9.91 11.82
C ASP A 147 -3.63 10.80 10.60
N PRO A 148 -4.49 10.37 9.66
CA PRO A 148 -4.79 11.13 8.44
C PRO A 148 -5.18 12.59 8.64
N LYS A 149 -5.87 12.92 9.75
CA LYS A 149 -6.33 14.28 10.07
C LYS A 149 -5.21 15.22 10.52
N ASP A 150 -4.09 14.67 10.98
CA ASP A 150 -2.97 15.42 11.55
C ASP A 150 -1.84 15.60 10.52
N LEU A 151 -1.90 14.88 9.39
CA LEU A 151 -0.94 15.03 8.30
C LEU A 151 -1.05 16.42 7.64
N LEU A 152 0.10 17.03 7.39
CA LEU A 152 0.21 18.31 6.70
C LEU A 152 0.29 18.08 5.18
N LEU A 153 -0.71 17.40 4.63
CA LEU A 153 -0.81 17.12 3.19
C LEU A 153 -1.19 18.39 2.43
N GLN A 154 -0.37 18.74 1.43
CA GLN A 154 -0.70 19.78 0.46
C GLN A 154 -1.49 19.18 -0.70
N ASN A 155 -2.24 20.01 -1.44
CA ASN A 155 -3.02 19.50 -2.56
C ASN A 155 -2.13 18.95 -3.66
N SER A 156 -2.39 17.71 -4.11
CA SER A 156 -1.63 17.11 -5.21
C SER A 156 -2.34 17.31 -6.55
N GLN A 157 -1.55 17.57 -7.60
CA GLN A 157 -2.05 17.62 -8.96
C GLN A 157 -1.79 16.28 -9.64
N LEU A 158 -2.79 15.78 -10.38
CA LEU A 158 -2.70 14.55 -11.14
C LEU A 158 -2.76 14.85 -12.63
N GLU A 159 -1.81 14.32 -13.38
CA GLU A 159 -1.89 14.19 -14.83
C GLU A 159 -2.47 12.82 -15.16
N VAL A 160 -3.50 12.78 -16.00
CA VAL A 160 -4.22 11.55 -16.34
C VAL A 160 -4.26 11.41 -17.86
N VAL A 161 -3.73 10.30 -18.36
CA VAL A 161 -3.81 9.92 -19.76
C VAL A 161 -4.56 8.62 -19.87
N ALA A 162 -5.72 8.65 -20.53
CA ALA A 162 -6.55 7.47 -20.73
C ALA A 162 -6.46 7.03 -22.19
N ASP A 163 -6.23 5.72 -22.38
CA ASP A 163 -6.13 5.07 -23.68
C ASP A 163 -7.23 4.01 -23.76
N GLU A 164 -8.28 4.31 -24.52
CA GLU A 164 -9.42 3.41 -24.71
C GLU A 164 -9.05 2.20 -25.58
N GLU A 165 -8.13 2.33 -26.55
CA GLU A 165 -7.76 1.21 -27.42
C GLU A 165 -6.99 0.14 -26.64
N LEU A 166 -6.04 0.58 -25.80
CA LEU A 166 -5.25 -0.30 -24.93
C LEU A 166 -5.99 -0.66 -23.63
N GLN A 167 -7.13 -0.02 -23.35
CA GLN A 167 -7.89 -0.16 -22.11
C GLN A 167 -7.01 0.12 -20.88
N THR A 168 -6.27 1.23 -20.92
CA THR A 168 -5.34 1.64 -19.85
C THR A 168 -5.53 3.09 -19.44
N VAL A 169 -5.25 3.38 -18.17
CA VAL A 169 -5.23 4.74 -17.61
C VAL A 169 -3.90 4.95 -16.92
N THR A 170 -3.09 5.87 -17.41
CA THR A 170 -1.84 6.28 -16.77
C THR A 170 -2.06 7.52 -15.94
N ILE A 171 -1.73 7.45 -14.66
CA ILE A 171 -1.85 8.55 -13.70
C ILE A 171 -0.45 8.91 -13.21
N LYS A 172 -0.12 10.19 -13.23
CA LYS A 172 1.15 10.72 -12.75
C LYS A 172 0.92 11.81 -11.72
N ALA A 173 1.61 11.70 -10.58
CA ALA A 173 1.59 12.73 -9.56
C ALA A 173 2.46 13.93 -9.96
N GLY A 174 2.05 15.12 -9.54
CA GLY A 174 2.83 16.35 -9.66
C GLY A 174 4.03 16.39 -8.71
N SER A 175 4.28 17.55 -8.10
CA SER A 175 5.39 17.73 -7.16
C SER A 175 5.11 17.29 -5.73
N ILE A 176 3.87 16.91 -5.41
CA ILE A 176 3.42 16.53 -4.07
C ILE A 176 2.87 15.10 -4.11
N LEU A 177 3.13 14.33 -3.06
CA LEU A 177 2.56 13.00 -2.82
C LEU A 177 1.04 13.02 -3.08
N ALA A 178 0.54 12.13 -3.92
CA ALA A 178 -0.89 11.92 -4.09
C ALA A 178 -1.34 10.70 -3.28
N ARG A 179 -2.15 10.92 -2.25
CA ARG A 179 -2.61 9.86 -1.35
C ARG A 179 -3.94 9.28 -1.81
N MET A 180 -4.10 7.96 -1.75
CA MET A 180 -5.33 7.24 -2.09
C MET A 180 -5.92 7.68 -3.45
N VAL A 181 -5.07 7.69 -4.48
CA VAL A 181 -5.50 7.92 -5.85
C VAL A 181 -6.60 6.93 -6.20
N LYS A 182 -7.79 7.46 -6.46
CA LYS A 182 -9.00 6.72 -6.78
C LYS A 182 -9.36 6.97 -8.23
N ILE A 183 -9.48 5.89 -8.99
CA ILE A 183 -10.15 5.87 -10.28
C ILE A 183 -11.59 5.47 -10.03
N ASP A 184 -12.52 6.29 -10.50
CA ASP A 184 -13.95 6.01 -10.48
C ASP A 184 -14.48 5.98 -11.90
N LEU A 185 -15.23 4.93 -12.20
CA LEU A 185 -15.91 4.76 -13.47
C LEU A 185 -17.30 4.18 -13.15
N PRO A 186 -18.38 4.95 -13.33
CA PRO A 186 -19.73 4.57 -12.91
C PRO A 186 -20.38 3.53 -13.84
N GLN A 187 -19.62 2.50 -14.17
CA GLN A 187 -20.05 1.33 -14.92
C GLN A 187 -19.93 0.11 -14.00
N GLY A 188 -20.98 -0.69 -13.89
CA GLY A 188 -20.95 -1.91 -13.10
C GLY A 188 -19.92 -2.91 -13.64
N ARG A 189 -19.43 -3.81 -12.77
CA ARG A 189 -18.56 -4.95 -13.15
C ARG A 189 -17.22 -4.58 -13.81
N ILE A 190 -16.74 -3.36 -13.60
CA ILE A 190 -15.41 -2.94 -14.01
C ILE A 190 -14.36 -3.53 -13.07
N ARG A 191 -13.23 -3.95 -13.65
CA ARG A 191 -12.04 -4.42 -12.95
C ARG A 191 -10.88 -3.51 -13.28
N LEU A 192 -10.25 -2.99 -12.23
CA LEU A 192 -9.02 -2.23 -12.30
C LEU A 192 -7.87 -3.10 -11.80
N SER A 193 -6.72 -3.04 -12.47
CA SER A 193 -5.53 -3.79 -12.01
C SER A 193 -5.04 -3.34 -10.64
N ASP A 194 -5.25 -2.06 -10.30
CA ASP A 194 -5.01 -1.46 -8.99
C ASP A 194 -5.91 -0.21 -8.82
N ASN A 195 -6.21 0.18 -7.58
CA ASN A 195 -6.96 1.39 -7.23
C ASN A 195 -6.69 1.76 -5.77
N TYR A 196 -6.97 3.00 -5.36
CA TYR A 196 -6.75 3.49 -3.99
C TYR A 196 -5.28 3.39 -3.54
N PHE A 197 -4.34 3.70 -4.43
CA PHE A 197 -2.90 3.65 -4.17
C PHE A 197 -2.30 5.04 -3.98
N ASP A 198 -1.14 5.10 -3.34
CA ASP A 198 -0.36 6.33 -3.22
C ASP A 198 0.64 6.45 -4.39
N LEU A 199 0.91 7.68 -4.82
CA LEU A 199 1.97 8.01 -5.77
C LEU A 199 2.92 9.00 -5.14
N LEU A 200 4.21 8.65 -5.06
CA LEU A 200 5.24 9.61 -4.68
C LEU A 200 5.32 10.75 -5.73
N PRO A 201 5.90 11.90 -5.38
CA PRO A 201 6.09 13.00 -6.33
C PRO A 201 6.73 12.53 -7.63
N LYS A 202 6.11 12.92 -8.76
CA LYS A 202 6.51 12.57 -10.13
C LYS A 202 6.43 11.08 -10.47
N GLU A 203 5.98 10.22 -9.55
CA GLU A 203 5.69 8.81 -9.84
C GLU A 203 4.49 8.71 -10.77
N GLU A 204 4.54 7.73 -11.67
CA GLU A 204 3.45 7.37 -12.56
C GLU A 204 3.07 5.90 -12.41
N ARG A 205 1.79 5.61 -12.64
CA ARG A 205 1.27 4.25 -12.64
C ARG A 205 0.23 4.08 -13.73
N THR A 206 0.38 3.00 -14.50
CA THR A 206 -0.59 2.60 -15.52
C THR A 206 -1.50 1.50 -15.00
N ILE A 207 -2.80 1.78 -15.01
CA ILE A 207 -3.85 0.88 -14.57
C ILE A 207 -4.53 0.27 -15.79
N LYS A 208 -4.62 -1.06 -15.82
CA LYS A 208 -5.43 -1.77 -16.81
C LYS A 208 -6.88 -1.76 -16.36
N VAL A 209 -7.76 -1.40 -17.29
CA VAL A 209 -9.21 -1.39 -17.11
C VAL A 209 -9.79 -2.54 -17.92
N SER A 210 -10.74 -3.27 -17.37
CA SER A 210 -11.45 -4.31 -18.12
C SER A 210 -12.87 -4.49 -17.60
N HIS A 211 -13.80 -4.79 -18.48
CA HIS A 211 -15.11 -5.28 -18.07
C HIS A 211 -15.02 -6.77 -17.74
N ARG A 212 -15.75 -7.24 -16.72
CA ARG A 212 -15.75 -8.66 -16.34
C ARG A 212 -16.12 -9.59 -17.50
N ASP A 213 -17.00 -9.13 -18.39
CA ASP A 213 -17.51 -9.92 -19.52
C ASP A 213 -16.65 -9.78 -20.78
N GLY A 214 -15.48 -9.11 -20.69
CA GLY A 214 -14.54 -8.93 -21.80
C GLY A 214 -14.96 -7.90 -22.85
N THR A 215 -16.06 -7.19 -22.61
CA THR A 215 -16.53 -6.11 -23.47
C THR A 215 -15.65 -4.86 -23.33
N HIS A 216 -15.63 -4.05 -24.38
CA HIS A 216 -14.96 -2.77 -24.38
C HIS A 216 -15.54 -1.84 -23.30
N VAL A 217 -14.66 -1.14 -22.57
CA VAL A 217 -15.03 -0.15 -21.57
C VAL A 217 -14.88 1.25 -22.17
N PHE A 218 -15.90 2.09 -21.99
CA PHE A 218 -15.88 3.48 -22.42
C PHE A 218 -15.41 4.38 -21.28
N PHE A 219 -14.56 5.38 -21.53
CA PHE A 219 -13.97 6.22 -20.48
C PHE A 219 -14.65 7.61 -20.35
N ALA A 220 -15.80 7.82 -21.00
CA ALA A 220 -16.50 9.10 -21.02
C ALA A 220 -16.83 9.68 -19.61
N GLU A 221 -17.10 8.82 -18.63
CA GLU A 221 -17.40 9.21 -17.25
C GLU A 221 -16.26 8.84 -16.28
N LEU A 222 -15.05 8.61 -16.81
CA LEU A 222 -13.89 8.32 -15.99
C LEU A 222 -13.49 9.56 -15.19
N SER A 223 -13.34 9.38 -13.88
CA SER A 223 -12.78 10.41 -13.01
C SER A 223 -11.64 9.82 -12.18
N VAL A 224 -10.63 10.65 -11.94
CA VAL A 224 -9.51 10.32 -11.05
C VAL A 224 -9.45 11.41 -9.99
N SER A 225 -9.37 10.99 -8.73
CA SER A 225 -9.20 11.89 -7.59
C SER A 225 -8.13 11.36 -6.65
N THR A 226 -7.67 12.23 -5.75
CA THR A 226 -6.72 11.94 -4.67
C THR A 226 -7.34 12.45 -3.38
N PHE A 227 -6.88 11.95 -2.24
CA PHE A 227 -7.32 12.39 -0.92
C PHE A 227 -6.92 13.85 -0.64
N ASN A 228 -5.74 14.24 -1.13
CA ASN A 228 -5.16 15.59 -1.03
C ASN A 228 -4.92 16.16 -2.42
#